data_AF-A0A164AAI1-F1
#
_entry.id   AF-A0A164AAI1-F1
#
_cell.length_a   1.000
_cell.length_b   1.000
_cell.length_c   1.000
_cell.angle_alpha   90.00
_cell.angle_beta   90.00
_cell.angle_gamma   90.00
#
_symmetry.space_group_name_H-M   'P 1'
#
loop_
_entity.id
_entity.type
_entity.pdbx_description
1 polymer ?
#
loop_
_entity_poly.entity_id
_entity_poly.type
_entity_poly.pdbx_seq_one_letter_code
_entity_poly.pdbx_strand_id
1 'polypeptide(L)'
;MAGSGVVGLLIYAGFFYSNLRRTSSTLEHQELLPSYPTQAQAEQEAERWIEEGGTFTVKTTQRFRRTIPLTRQERRKLELLADEKRRALIEADYEACLNQAATDLAKELCSFQQLPPNENSTASGAGDTGGVPSTKVIEDVRVQTSQRPRRTCTPVSSYRRLNCIEYDVDRNEEVSREQQNSLEVRGYRQFRY
;
A
#
# COMPACT_ATOMS: atom_id res chain seq x y z
N MET A 1 39.40 -10.83 51.85
CA MET A 1 39.17 -11.71 50.69
C MET A 1 37.67 -12.00 50.67
N ALA A 2 36.84 -11.19 50.00
CA ALA A 2 36.33 -11.39 48.62
C ALA A 2 35.42 -12.65 48.54
N GLY A 3 34.19 -12.65 48.02
CA GLY A 3 33.30 -11.68 47.35
C GLY A 3 31.84 -12.19 47.52
N SER A 4 30.79 -11.35 47.45
CA SER A 4 30.12 -10.94 46.20
C SER A 4 29.81 -12.12 45.26
N GLY A 5 28.60 -12.40 44.81
CA GLY A 5 27.36 -11.63 44.84
C GLY A 5 26.32 -12.32 43.96
N VAL A 6 25.07 -12.26 44.44
CA VAL A 6 23.81 -12.08 43.71
C VAL A 6 23.76 -12.58 42.25
N VAL A 7 23.20 -13.79 42.09
CA VAL A 7 22.60 -14.26 40.83
C VAL A 7 21.19 -13.68 40.76
N GLY A 8 20.95 -12.74 39.86
CA GLY A 8 19.62 -12.21 39.62
C GLY A 8 19.57 -11.20 38.48
N LEU A 9 18.64 -11.45 37.54
CA LEU A 9 18.19 -10.57 36.46
C LEU A 9 19.13 -10.36 35.25
N LEU A 10 18.97 -11.21 34.23
CA LEU A 10 19.28 -10.87 32.84
C LEU A 10 18.10 -11.24 31.91
N ILE A 11 16.91 -10.70 32.20
CA ILE A 11 15.79 -10.73 31.24
C ILE A 11 15.07 -9.36 31.28
N TYR A 12 15.78 -8.28 30.92
CA TYR A 12 15.15 -6.98 30.63
C TYR A 12 15.99 -6.10 29.70
N ALA A 13 16.58 -6.71 28.65
CA ALA A 13 17.34 -5.96 27.63
C ALA A 13 16.71 -6.06 26.22
N GLY A 14 15.52 -6.66 26.09
CA GLY A 14 14.90 -6.95 24.79
C GLY A 14 14.09 -5.82 24.17
N PHE A 15 13.71 -4.78 24.92
CA PHE A 15 12.82 -3.71 24.41
C PHE A 15 13.53 -2.41 24.01
N PHE A 16 14.83 -2.26 24.31
CA PHE A 16 15.56 -1.02 24.03
C PHE A 16 16.29 -1.01 22.67
N TYR A 17 16.46 -2.16 22.00
CA TYR A 17 17.30 -2.22 20.79
C TYR A 17 16.57 -2.13 19.45
N SER A 18 15.23 -2.20 19.39
CA SER A 18 14.50 -2.16 18.12
C SER A 18 14.16 -0.75 17.63
N ASN A 19 14.19 0.27 18.50
CA ASN A 19 13.90 1.68 18.12
C ASN A 19 15.15 2.57 18.00
N LEU A 20 16.35 2.06 18.30
CA LEU A 20 17.59 2.84 18.33
C LEU A 20 18.34 2.90 16.98
N ARG A 21 17.78 2.32 15.91
CA ARG A 21 18.31 2.41 14.53
C ARG A 21 17.68 3.53 13.69
N ARG A 22 17.19 4.60 14.31
CA ARG A 22 17.07 5.90 13.63
C ARG A 22 18.23 6.76 14.09
N THR A 23 19.29 6.74 13.30
CA THR A 23 20.46 7.61 13.46
C THR A 23 20.02 9.05 13.21
N SER A 24 19.69 9.79 14.27
CA SER A 24 19.65 11.25 14.24
C SER A 24 21.07 11.77 13.98
N SER A 25 21.30 12.44 12.87
CA SER A 25 22.62 13.00 12.50
C SER A 25 22.97 14.31 13.21
N THR A 26 22.18 14.75 14.18
CA THR A 26 22.39 16.00 14.92
C THR A 26 22.63 15.70 16.41
N LEU A 27 23.91 15.72 16.81
CA LEU A 27 24.32 15.84 18.21
C LEU A 27 23.81 17.19 18.74
N GLU A 28 22.71 17.16 19.48
CA GLU A 28 22.15 18.36 20.10
C GLU A 28 23.12 18.92 21.15
N HIS A 29 23.43 20.21 21.02
CA HIS A 29 24.13 20.95 22.04
C HIS A 29 23.34 20.90 23.34
N GLN A 30 24.03 20.57 24.43
CA GLN A 30 23.49 20.58 25.79
C GLN A 30 23.23 22.03 26.24
N GLU A 31 22.21 22.68 25.68
CA GLU A 31 21.67 23.89 26.28
C GLU A 31 21.00 23.50 27.60
N LEU A 32 21.25 24.30 28.65
CA LEU A 32 20.63 24.16 29.96
C LEU A 32 19.11 24.36 29.81
N LEU A 33 18.38 23.27 29.59
CA LEU A 33 16.93 23.30 29.46
C LEU A 33 16.29 23.67 30.79
N PRO A 34 15.24 24.51 30.80
CA PRO A 34 14.56 24.93 32.01
C PRO A 34 13.95 23.74 32.74
N SER A 35 14.13 23.71 34.07
CA SER A 35 13.41 22.80 34.95
C SER A 35 12.15 23.49 35.46
N TYR A 36 11.01 22.82 35.35
CA TYR A 36 9.73 23.30 35.83
C TYR A 36 9.55 22.87 37.30
N PRO A 37 8.82 23.65 38.11
CA PRO A 37 8.56 23.31 39.51
C PRO A 37 7.50 22.22 39.69
N THR A 38 6.66 21.95 38.68
CA THR A 38 5.61 20.92 38.74
C THR A 38 5.44 20.22 37.39
N GLN A 39 4.91 18.99 37.42
CA GLN A 39 4.58 18.21 36.23
C GLN A 39 3.63 18.97 35.29
N ALA A 40 2.57 19.58 35.84
CA ALA A 40 1.58 20.29 35.05
C ALA A 40 2.18 21.46 34.27
N GLN A 41 3.17 22.17 34.83
CA GLN A 41 3.83 23.25 34.11
C GLN A 41 4.73 22.74 32.98
N ALA A 42 5.41 21.61 33.18
CA ALA A 42 6.18 20.98 32.11
C ALA A 42 5.27 20.45 30.98
N GLU A 43 4.12 19.87 31.32
CA GLU A 43 3.13 19.40 30.36
C GLU A 43 2.53 20.55 29.55
N GLN A 44 2.14 21.65 30.21
CA GLN A 44 1.61 22.83 29.54
C GLN A 44 2.61 23.45 28.55
N GLU A 45 3.88 23.53 28.94
CA GLU A 45 4.92 24.02 28.03
C GLU A 45 5.13 23.05 26.85
N ALA A 46 5.16 21.75 27.12
CA ALA A 46 5.31 20.73 26.10
C ALA A 46 4.16 20.79 25.08
N GLU A 47 2.93 20.98 25.55
CA GLU A 47 1.75 21.18 24.69
C GLU A 47 1.88 22.43 23.85
N ARG A 48 2.25 23.58 24.45
CA ARG A 48 2.50 24.81 23.69
C ARG A 48 3.54 24.60 22.60
N TRP A 49 4.65 23.93 22.94
CA TRP A 49 5.71 23.63 21.98
C TRP A 49 5.22 22.72 20.83
N ILE A 50 4.33 21.78 21.11
CA ILE A 50 3.68 20.93 20.09
C ILE A 50 2.82 21.78 19.16
N GLU A 51 1.97 22.65 19.72
CA GLU A 51 1.06 23.51 18.95
C GLU A 51 1.81 24.47 18.03
N GLU A 52 2.87 25.10 18.53
CA GLU A 52 3.75 25.97 17.75
C GLU A 52 4.42 25.25 16.57
N GLY A 53 4.70 23.95 16.71
CA GLY A 53 5.28 23.13 15.65
C GLY A 53 4.36 22.90 14.46
N GLY A 54 3.04 23.06 14.65
CA GLY A 54 2.03 22.84 13.63
C GLY A 54 1.80 21.36 13.29
N THR A 55 1.04 21.14 12.22
CA THR A 55 0.59 19.81 11.79
C THR A 55 1.07 19.48 10.39
N PHE A 56 1.04 18.19 10.05
CA PHE A 56 1.20 17.65 8.71
C PHE A 56 0.04 16.70 8.39
N THR A 57 -0.23 16.45 7.12
CA THR A 57 -1.35 15.64 6.66
C THR A 57 -0.87 14.25 6.25
N VAL A 58 -1.43 13.21 6.83
CA VAL A 58 -1.19 11.84 6.42
C VAL A 58 -2.29 11.38 5.46
N LYS A 59 -1.89 11.00 4.25
CA LYS A 59 -2.75 10.40 3.23
C LYS A 59 -2.69 8.88 3.32
N THR A 60 -3.85 8.26 3.53
CA THR A 60 -4.03 6.81 3.46
C THR A 60 -4.93 6.47 2.29
N THR A 61 -4.38 5.79 1.29
CA THR A 61 -5.14 5.31 0.13
C THR A 61 -5.61 3.89 0.40
N GLN A 62 -6.92 3.69 0.39
CA GLN A 62 -7.54 2.37 0.51
C GLN A 62 -8.14 1.99 -0.85
N ARG A 63 -7.80 0.78 -1.32
CA ARG A 63 -8.35 0.22 -2.55
C ARG A 63 -9.38 -0.84 -2.21
N PHE A 64 -10.59 -0.69 -2.73
CA PHE A 64 -11.67 -1.65 -2.56
C PHE A 64 -11.98 -2.29 -3.91
N ARG A 65 -11.97 -3.62 -3.95
CA ARG A 65 -12.42 -4.38 -5.11
C ARG A 65 -13.78 -4.94 -4.80
N ARG A 66 -14.78 -4.62 -5.63
CA ARG A 66 -16.10 -5.24 -5.57
C ARG A 66 -16.44 -5.91 -6.88
N THR A 67 -16.96 -7.12 -6.78
CA THR A 67 -17.43 -7.90 -7.92
C THR A 67 -18.94 -7.71 -8.02
N ILE A 68 -19.41 -7.15 -9.13
CA ILE A 68 -20.82 -6.83 -9.36
C ILE A 68 -21.31 -7.68 -10.55
N PRO A 69 -22.52 -8.24 -10.50
CA PRO A 69 -23.10 -8.91 -11.66
C PRO A 69 -23.20 -7.95 -12.86
N LEU A 70 -22.86 -8.44 -14.05
CA LEU A 70 -23.09 -7.69 -15.28
C LEU A 70 -24.59 -7.48 -15.49
N THR A 71 -24.95 -6.29 -15.96
CA THR A 71 -26.29 -6.02 -16.44
C THR A 71 -26.60 -6.83 -17.70
N ARG A 72 -27.88 -7.05 -18.00
CA ARG A 72 -28.30 -7.78 -19.21
C ARG A 72 -27.76 -7.15 -20.51
N GLN A 73 -27.70 -5.82 -20.57
CA GLN A 73 -27.17 -5.09 -21.72
C GLN A 73 -25.66 -5.30 -21.89
N GLU A 74 -24.90 -5.24 -20.79
CA GLU A 74 -23.46 -5.49 -20.80
C GLU A 74 -23.14 -6.93 -21.22
N ARG A 75 -23.89 -7.91 -20.72
CA ARG A 75 -23.75 -9.31 -21.12
C ARG A 75 -23.98 -9.48 -22.62
N ARG A 76 -25.10 -8.97 -23.14
CA ARG A 76 -25.42 -9.05 -24.56
C ARG A 76 -24.34 -8.39 -25.43
N LYS A 77 -23.78 -7.26 -24.98
CA LYS A 77 -22.67 -6.59 -25.70
C LYS A 77 -21.43 -7.48 -25.75
N LEU A 78 -21.07 -8.13 -24.65
CA LEU A 78 -19.92 -9.04 -24.61
C LEU A 78 -20.18 -10.31 -25.44
N GLU A 79 -21.41 -10.83 -25.45
CA GLU A 79 -21.80 -11.95 -26.30
C GLU A 79 -21.64 -11.60 -27.79
N LEU A 80 -22.07 -10.42 -28.20
CA LEU A 80 -21.90 -9.95 -29.58
C LEU A 80 -20.42 -9.80 -29.96
N LEU A 81 -19.60 -9.21 -29.09
CA LEU A 81 -18.15 -9.10 -29.33
C LEU A 81 -17.46 -10.46 -29.40
N ALA A 82 -17.90 -11.43 -28.60
CA ALA A 82 -17.39 -12.79 -28.65
C ALA A 82 -17.80 -13.50 -29.96
N ASP A 83 -19.02 -13.29 -30.43
CA ASP A 83 -19.51 -13.84 -31.69
C ASP A 83 -18.78 -13.23 -32.90
N GLU A 84 -18.60 -11.90 -32.92
CA GLU A 84 -17.82 -11.19 -33.95
C GLU A 84 -16.39 -11.73 -34.01
N LYS A 85 -15.73 -11.89 -32.85
CA LYS A 85 -14.39 -12.47 -32.80
C LYS A 85 -14.36 -13.91 -33.33
N ARG A 86 -15.37 -14.73 -33.02
CA ARG A 86 -15.47 -16.09 -33.53
C ARG A 86 -15.64 -16.10 -35.05
N ARG A 87 -16.49 -15.24 -35.60
CA ARG A 87 -16.67 -15.12 -37.05
C ARG A 87 -15.38 -14.69 -37.74
N ALA A 88 -14.68 -13.69 -37.19
CA ALA A 88 -13.41 -13.24 -37.74
C ALA A 88 -12.33 -14.34 -37.75
N LEU A 89 -12.32 -15.23 -36.75
CA LEU A 89 -11.43 -16.40 -36.75
C LEU A 89 -11.79 -17.40 -37.86
N ILE A 90 -13.09 -17.70 -38.02
CA ILE A 90 -13.57 -18.59 -39.09
C ILE A 90 -13.24 -18.01 -40.48
N GLU A 91 -13.44 -16.72 -40.67
CA GLU A 91 -13.10 -16.01 -41.91
C GLU A 91 -11.59 -16.08 -42.18
N ALA A 92 -10.75 -15.85 -41.17
CA ALA A 92 -9.30 -15.96 -41.31
C ALA A 92 -8.84 -17.40 -41.62
N ASP A 93 -9.42 -18.41 -40.98
CA ASP A 93 -9.12 -19.82 -41.25
C ASP A 93 -9.55 -20.22 -42.68
N TYR A 94 -10.72 -19.73 -43.12
CA TYR A 94 -11.20 -19.92 -44.48
C TYR A 94 -10.29 -19.27 -45.52
N GLU A 95 -9.88 -18.01 -45.30
CA GLU A 95 -8.92 -17.32 -46.16
C GLU A 95 -7.55 -18.04 -46.20
N ALA A 96 -7.07 -18.54 -45.06
CA ALA A 96 -5.84 -19.31 -45.00
C ALA A 96 -5.94 -20.60 -45.83
N CYS A 97 -7.07 -21.31 -45.77
CA CYS A 97 -7.32 -22.50 -46.59
C CYS A 97 -7.32 -22.16 -48.09
N LEU A 98 -8.02 -21.10 -48.49
CA LEU A 98 -8.05 -20.67 -49.89
C LEU A 98 -6.66 -20.34 -50.45
N ASN A 99 -5.81 -19.72 -49.64
CA ASN A 99 -4.43 -19.38 -50.01
C ASN A 99 -3.53 -20.62 -50.16
N GLN A 100 -3.83 -21.71 -49.46
CA GLN A 100 -3.06 -22.97 -49.53
C GLN A 100 -3.59 -23.95 -50.60
N ALA A 101 -4.84 -23.77 -51.06
CA ALA A 101 -5.49 -24.65 -52.01
C ALA A 101 -4.91 -24.49 -53.44
N ALA A 102 -4.22 -25.53 -53.92
CA ALA A 102 -3.58 -25.53 -55.23
C ALA A 102 -4.53 -25.78 -56.42
N THR A 103 -5.75 -26.30 -56.17
CA THR A 103 -6.72 -26.66 -57.21
C THR A 103 -8.10 -26.09 -56.90
N ASP A 104 -8.92 -25.90 -57.93
CA ASP A 104 -10.28 -25.37 -57.75
C ASP A 104 -11.14 -26.34 -56.94
N LEU A 105 -10.94 -27.65 -57.09
CA LEU A 105 -11.59 -28.66 -56.23
C LEU A 105 -11.19 -28.48 -54.75
N ALA A 106 -9.92 -28.18 -54.45
CA ALA A 106 -9.47 -27.98 -53.07
C ALA A 106 -10.04 -26.68 -52.46
N LYS A 107 -10.26 -25.64 -53.26
CA LYS A 107 -10.92 -24.40 -52.80
C LYS A 107 -12.38 -24.64 -52.43
N GLU A 108 -13.11 -25.43 -53.23
CA GLU A 108 -14.49 -25.80 -52.90
C GLU A 108 -14.56 -26.57 -51.57
N LEU A 109 -13.56 -27.41 -51.28
CA LEU A 109 -13.48 -28.16 -50.02
C LEU A 109 -13.18 -27.27 -48.79
N CYS A 110 -12.59 -26.08 -48.96
CA CYS A 110 -12.37 -25.13 -47.86
C CYS A 110 -13.69 -24.63 -47.24
N SER A 111 -14.78 -24.59 -48.01
CA SER A 111 -16.11 -24.20 -47.50
C SER A 111 -16.77 -25.28 -46.62
N PHE A 112 -16.36 -26.54 -46.79
CA PHE A 112 -16.91 -27.69 -46.09
C PHE A 112 -16.06 -28.13 -44.89
N GLN A 113 -14.87 -27.55 -44.70
CA GLN A 113 -14.10 -27.79 -43.49
C GLN A 113 -14.83 -27.19 -42.29
N GLN A 114 -15.54 -28.04 -41.55
CA GLN A 114 -15.69 -27.86 -40.12
C GLN A 114 -14.32 -28.10 -39.53
N LEU A 115 -13.43 -27.09 -39.54
CA LEU A 115 -12.12 -27.24 -38.92
C LEU A 115 -12.37 -27.66 -37.46
N PRO A 116 -11.96 -28.88 -37.04
CA PRO A 116 -11.92 -29.16 -35.64
C PRO A 116 -10.97 -28.13 -35.03
N PRO A 117 -11.27 -27.64 -33.84
CA PRO A 117 -10.38 -26.73 -33.13
C PRO A 117 -8.97 -27.37 -33.09
N ASN A 118 -7.99 -26.84 -33.84
CA ASN A 118 -6.64 -27.43 -33.93
C ASN A 118 -6.10 -27.65 -32.50
N GLU A 119 -5.38 -28.72 -32.18
CA GLU A 119 -4.78 -28.86 -30.83
C GLU A 119 -3.72 -27.78 -30.50
N ASN A 120 -3.22 -27.08 -31.52
CA ASN A 120 -2.41 -25.85 -31.37
C ASN A 120 -3.22 -24.56 -31.59
N SER A 121 -4.48 -24.66 -32.02
CA SER A 121 -5.46 -23.62 -31.73
C SER A 121 -5.84 -23.80 -30.26
N THR A 122 -5.75 -22.75 -29.48
CA THR A 122 -6.37 -22.75 -28.14
C THR A 122 -7.89 -22.93 -28.20
N ALA A 123 -8.48 -22.98 -29.39
CA ALA A 123 -9.72 -23.69 -29.60
C ALA A 123 -9.36 -25.18 -29.51
N SER A 124 -9.48 -25.77 -28.33
CA SER A 124 -9.66 -27.19 -28.11
C SER A 124 -11.01 -27.31 -27.44
N GLY A 125 -11.79 -28.32 -27.79
CA GLY A 125 -13.03 -28.69 -27.09
C GLY A 125 -12.78 -29.20 -25.67
N ALA A 126 -11.96 -28.49 -24.89
CA ALA A 126 -11.79 -28.65 -23.47
C ALA A 126 -12.56 -27.51 -22.79
N GLY A 127 -13.84 -27.73 -22.54
CA GLY A 127 -14.62 -26.93 -21.59
C GLY A 127 -14.42 -25.43 -21.70
N ASP A 128 -14.67 -24.84 -22.88
CA ASP A 128 -14.73 -23.38 -23.00
C ASP A 128 -16.07 -22.87 -22.44
N THR A 129 -16.26 -23.16 -21.16
CA THR A 129 -16.95 -22.30 -20.21
C THR A 129 -16.11 -21.05 -19.93
N GLY A 130 -15.30 -20.55 -20.87
CA GLY A 130 -14.98 -19.14 -21.01
C GLY A 130 -16.22 -18.33 -21.41
N GLY A 131 -17.36 -18.65 -20.78
CA GLY A 131 -18.61 -17.95 -20.96
C GLY A 131 -18.39 -16.49 -20.62
N VAL A 132 -19.05 -15.62 -21.37
CA VAL A 132 -19.09 -14.18 -21.12
C VAL A 132 -19.14 -13.96 -19.60
N PRO A 133 -18.15 -13.24 -19.04
CA PRO A 133 -17.98 -13.19 -17.59
C PRO A 133 -19.27 -12.71 -16.96
N SER A 134 -19.78 -13.45 -15.97
CA SER A 134 -21.08 -13.14 -15.37
C SER A 134 -21.04 -11.89 -14.48
N THR A 135 -19.83 -11.49 -14.08
CA THR A 135 -19.54 -10.39 -13.17
C THR A 135 -18.44 -9.48 -13.74
N LYS A 136 -18.48 -8.20 -13.35
CA LYS A 136 -17.37 -7.25 -13.53
C LYS A 136 -16.75 -6.93 -12.18
N VAL A 137 -15.45 -6.68 -12.19
CA VAL A 137 -14.72 -6.15 -11.04
C VAL A 137 -14.68 -4.63 -11.18
N ILE A 138 -15.13 -3.93 -10.15
CA ILE A 138 -14.98 -2.48 -10.02
C ILE A 138 -13.95 -2.23 -8.93
N GLU A 139 -12.94 -1.45 -9.28
CA GLU A 139 -11.94 -0.95 -8.32
C GLU A 139 -12.31 0.47 -7.91
N ASP A 140 -12.64 0.64 -6.63
CA ASP A 140 -12.89 1.95 -6.04
C ASP A 140 -11.67 2.36 -5.20
N VAL A 141 -11.19 3.58 -5.38
CA VAL A 141 -10.07 4.15 -4.62
C VAL A 141 -10.60 5.21 -3.67
N ARG A 142 -10.45 4.99 -2.37
CA ARG A 142 -10.82 5.96 -1.33
C ARG A 142 -9.57 6.52 -0.69
N VAL A 143 -9.41 7.84 -0.73
CA VAL A 143 -8.33 8.55 -0.05
C VAL A 143 -8.87 9.09 1.27
N GLN A 144 -8.22 8.73 2.38
CA GLN A 144 -8.49 9.30 3.70
C GLN A 144 -7.33 10.20 4.10
N THR A 145 -7.64 11.40 4.59
CA THR A 145 -6.67 12.38 5.08
C THR A 145 -6.82 12.55 6.58
N SER A 146 -5.73 12.44 7.33
CA SER A 146 -5.73 12.70 8.77
C SER A 146 -4.61 13.68 9.13
N GLN A 147 -4.89 14.67 9.97
CA GLN A 147 -3.86 15.60 10.44
C GLN A 147 -3.14 15.03 11.66
N ARG A 148 -1.82 15.21 11.70
CA ARG A 148 -0.95 14.76 12.78
C ARG A 148 -0.02 15.90 13.22
N PRO A 149 0.28 16.03 14.52
CA PRO A 149 1.22 17.04 14.99
C PRO A 149 2.64 16.69 14.55
N ARG A 150 3.42 17.70 14.17
CA ARG A 150 4.85 17.55 13.78
C ARG A 150 5.76 17.26 14.96
N ARG A 151 5.29 17.56 16.17
CA ARG A 151 6.01 17.39 17.43
C ARG A 151 5.20 16.49 18.33
N THR A 152 5.88 15.58 19.02
CA THR A 152 5.22 14.64 19.95
C THR A 152 6.03 14.49 21.22
N CYS A 153 5.35 14.46 22.36
CA CYS A 153 5.97 14.31 23.68
C CYS A 153 5.51 13.02 24.34
N THR A 154 6.44 12.35 25.02
CA THR A 154 6.19 11.11 25.77
C THR A 154 6.65 11.29 27.21
N PRO A 155 5.78 11.03 28.21
CA PRO A 155 6.18 11.12 29.60
C PRO A 155 7.05 9.94 29.99
N VAL A 156 8.16 10.23 30.67
CA VAL A 156 9.08 9.23 31.24
C VAL A 156 9.03 9.35 32.75
N SER A 157 8.10 8.59 33.35
CA SER A 157 7.80 8.62 34.78
C SER A 157 9.02 8.36 35.67
N SER A 158 9.96 7.52 35.22
CA SER A 158 11.16 7.18 35.99
C SER A 158 12.11 8.35 36.23
N TYR A 159 12.00 9.43 35.45
CA TYR A 159 12.95 10.56 35.51
C TYR A 159 12.26 11.93 35.57
N ARG A 160 10.96 11.99 35.89
CA ARG A 160 10.16 13.23 35.95
C ARG A 160 10.44 14.18 34.77
N ARG A 161 10.35 13.61 33.58
CA ARG A 161 10.63 14.35 32.34
C ARG A 161 9.69 13.97 31.22
N LEU A 162 9.46 14.91 30.32
CA LEU A 162 8.79 14.71 29.05
C LEU A 162 9.87 14.70 27.96
N ASN A 163 9.92 13.60 27.20
CA ASN A 163 10.81 13.46 26.06
C ASN A 163 10.04 13.81 24.80
N CYS A 164 10.45 14.89 24.14
CA CYS A 164 9.76 15.43 22.99
C CYS A 164 10.64 15.35 21.75
N ILE A 165 10.04 14.98 20.63
CA ILE A 165 10.70 14.86 19.32
C ILE A 165 10.00 15.73 18.29
N GLU A 166 10.76 16.29 17.36
CA GLU A 166 10.28 16.97 16.17
C GLU A 166 10.59 16.12 14.93
N TYR A 167 9.57 15.82 14.12
CA TYR A 167 9.75 15.10 12.86
C TYR A 167 10.28 16.03 11.77
N ASP A 168 11.16 15.51 10.91
CA ASP A 168 11.68 16.23 9.75
C ASP A 168 10.67 16.17 8.58
N VAL A 169 9.61 16.97 8.72
CA VAL A 169 8.51 17.12 7.77
C VAL A 169 8.12 18.59 7.75
N ASP A 170 7.78 19.14 6.60
CA ASP A 170 7.37 20.53 6.49
C ASP A 170 5.95 20.77 7.05
N ARG A 171 5.66 22.02 7.40
CA ARG A 171 4.33 22.39 7.90
C ARG A 171 3.29 22.24 6.79
N ASN A 172 2.19 21.56 7.11
CA ASN A 172 1.12 21.21 6.17
C ASN A 172 1.55 20.30 5.01
N GLU A 173 2.72 19.67 5.09
CA GLU A 173 3.14 18.70 4.09
C GLU A 173 2.21 17.48 4.08
N GLU A 174 2.05 16.89 2.91
CA GLU A 174 1.26 15.68 2.71
C GLU A 174 2.17 14.47 2.60
N VAL A 175 2.06 13.56 3.56
CA VAL A 175 2.91 12.39 3.70
C VAL A 175 2.07 11.13 3.55
N SER A 176 2.60 10.09 2.91
CA SER A 176 1.91 8.79 2.85
C SER A 176 1.97 8.08 4.21
N ARG A 177 1.08 7.10 4.43
CA ARG A 177 1.10 6.31 5.66
C ARG A 177 2.41 5.53 5.85
N GLU A 178 3.01 5.06 4.77
CA GLU A 178 4.28 4.35 4.78
C GLU A 178 5.42 5.30 5.18
N GLN A 179 5.45 6.49 4.58
CA GLN A 179 6.43 7.53 4.88
C GLN A 179 6.30 8.05 6.32
N GLN A 180 5.08 8.16 6.85
CA GLN A 180 4.84 8.55 8.24
C GLN A 180 5.62 7.65 9.21
N ASN A 181 5.65 6.35 8.94
CA ASN A 181 6.35 5.39 9.78
C ASN A 181 7.86 5.44 9.59
N SER A 182 8.41 6.15 8.60
CA SER A 182 9.85 6.28 8.35
C SER A 182 10.37 7.70 8.51
N LEU A 183 9.55 8.62 9.04
CA LEU A 183 9.98 10.01 9.25
C LEU A 183 11.21 10.08 10.15
N GLU A 184 12.19 10.86 9.71
CA GLU A 184 13.38 11.15 10.48
C GLU A 184 13.05 12.12 11.60
N VAL A 185 13.87 12.09 12.65
CA VAL A 185 13.76 13.02 13.78
C VAL A 185 14.71 14.17 13.49
N ARG A 186 14.15 15.38 13.33
CA ARG A 186 14.90 16.61 13.10
C ARG A 186 15.59 17.10 14.36
N GLY A 187 14.89 17.01 15.49
CA GLY A 187 15.33 17.57 16.76
C GLY A 187 14.64 16.95 17.97
N TYR A 188 15.19 17.22 19.13
CA TYR A 188 14.76 16.65 20.39
C TYR A 188 14.66 17.73 21.48
N ARG A 189 13.78 17.54 22.45
CA ARG A 189 13.65 18.47 23.57
C ARG A 189 13.22 17.73 24.83
N GLN A 190 13.79 18.12 25.97
CA GLN A 190 13.39 17.61 27.28
C GLN A 190 12.74 18.70 28.10
N PHE A 191 11.59 18.40 28.70
CA PHE A 191 10.98 19.22 29.75
C PHE A 191 11.07 18.46 31.07
N ARG A 192 11.75 19.01 32.07
CA ARG A 192 12.00 18.35 33.38
C ARG A 192 11.17 19.00 34.48
N TYR A 193 10.75 18.23 35.48
CA TYR A 193 9.98 18.73 36.62
C TYR A 193 10.21 17.96 37.93
#